data_AF-A0A927M5M3-F1
#
_entry.id   AF-A0A927M5M3-F1
#
_cell.length_a   1.000
_cell.length_b   1.000
_cell.length_c   1.000
_cell.angle_alpha   90.00
_cell.angle_beta   90.00
_cell.angle_gamma   90.00
#
_symmetry.space_group_name_H-M   'P 1'
#
loop_
_entity.id
_entity.type
_entity.pdbx_description
1 polymer ?
#
loop_
_entity_poly.entity_id
_entity_poly.type
_entity_poly.pdbx_seq_one_letter_code
_entity_poly.pdbx_strand_id
1 'polypeptide(L)'
;MATTPDDLERQFTLLTAAARYDQLRMRDTLAPPTEEPMDGDEPELRPLTKEEALELLALGEVIMRKASYGRQLTVRTARATGASWAQIGASLATSKQAAWETHTRWLDEQDAGPTEAAS
;
A
#
# COMPACT_ATOMS: atom_id res chain seq x y z
N MET A 1 8.32 12.83 14.41
CA MET A 1 7.05 12.37 13.80
C MET A 1 7.26 10.94 13.31
N ALA A 2 6.21 10.10 13.32
CA ALA A 2 6.25 8.78 12.71
C ALA A 2 6.43 8.92 11.19
N THR A 3 7.53 8.43 10.64
CA THR A 3 7.84 8.49 9.20
C THR A 3 8.12 7.12 8.60
N THR A 4 7.89 6.04 9.36
CA THR A 4 8.05 4.66 8.87
C THR A 4 6.68 4.06 8.55
N PRO A 5 6.60 3.12 7.60
CA PRO A 5 5.33 2.44 7.30
C PRO A 5 4.72 1.77 8.53
N ASP A 6 5.53 1.10 9.36
CA ASP A 6 5.05 0.37 10.54
C ASP A 6 4.40 1.29 11.58
N ASP A 7 4.97 2.48 11.80
CA ASP A 7 4.41 3.46 12.72
C ASP A 7 3.08 4.04 12.19
N LEU A 8 3.05 4.38 10.89
CA LEU A 8 1.89 4.97 10.24
C LEU A 8 0.75 3.95 10.07
N GLU A 9 1.08 2.68 9.86
CA GLU A 9 0.12 1.60 9.68
C GLU A 9 -0.77 1.40 10.92
N ARG A 10 -0.25 1.69 12.11
CA ARG A 10 -1.00 1.68 13.38
C ARG A 10 -1.88 2.91 13.58
N GLN A 11 -1.53 4.03 12.96
CA GLN A 11 -2.18 5.33 13.16
C GLN A 11 -3.26 5.61 12.11
N PHE A 12 -3.12 5.05 10.91
CA PHE A 12 -4.00 5.33 9.79
C PHE A 12 -4.90 4.15 9.43
N THR A 13 -6.15 4.48 9.09
CA THR A 13 -7.00 3.62 8.26
C THR A 13 -6.59 3.75 6.79
N LEU A 14 -7.06 2.83 5.92
CA LEU A 14 -6.83 2.95 4.48
C LEU A 14 -7.34 4.29 3.92
N LEU A 15 -8.56 4.69 4.33
CA LEU A 15 -9.18 5.95 3.88
C LEU A 15 -8.37 7.17 4.31
N THR A 16 -7.99 7.24 5.58
CA THR A 16 -7.24 8.39 6.11
C THR A 16 -5.82 8.43 5.56
N ALA A 17 -5.20 7.27 5.29
CA ALA A 17 -3.88 7.21 4.65
C ALA A 17 -3.94 7.75 3.22
N ALA A 18 -4.95 7.33 2.45
CA ALA A 18 -5.16 7.81 1.08
C ALA A 18 -5.40 9.32 1.03
N ALA A 19 -6.23 9.86 1.93
CA ALA A 19 -6.49 11.31 1.99
C ALA A 19 -5.22 12.11 2.31
N ARG A 20 -4.40 11.66 3.26
CA ARG A 20 -3.13 12.33 3.60
C ARG A 20 -2.10 12.21 2.47
N TYR A 21 -2.01 11.04 1.85
CA TYR A 21 -1.16 10.81 0.68
C TYR A 21 -1.52 11.77 -0.45
N ASP A 22 -2.81 11.88 -0.79
CA ASP A 22 -3.30 12.77 -1.85
C ASP A 22 -2.95 14.24 -1.57
N GLN A 23 -3.14 14.70 -0.33
CA GLN A 23 -2.76 16.05 0.09
C GLN A 23 -1.26 16.35 -0.12
N LEU A 24 -0.38 15.44 0.34
CA LEU A 24 1.07 15.61 0.20
C LEU A 24 1.49 15.49 -1.26
N ARG A 25 0.87 14.57 -2.02
CA ARG A 25 1.16 14.36 -3.44
C ARG A 25 0.76 15.57 -4.29
N MET A 26 -0.36 16.20 -3.99
CA MET A 26 -0.80 17.43 -4.66
C MET A 26 0.21 18.56 -4.44
N ARG A 27 0.64 18.79 -3.20
CA ARG A 27 1.68 19.79 -2.87
C ARG A 27 3.00 19.50 -3.56
N ASP A 28 3.46 18.25 -3.53
CA ASP A 28 4.69 17.80 -4.22
C ASP A 28 4.66 18.06 -5.73
N THR A 29 3.48 17.97 -6.35
CA THR A 29 3.29 18.19 -7.79
C THR A 29 3.23 19.68 -8.15
N LEU A 30 2.70 20.52 -7.26
CA LEU A 30 2.51 21.95 -7.49
C LEU A 30 3.71 22.81 -7.07
N ALA A 31 4.54 22.30 -6.14
CA ALA A 31 5.72 23.01 -5.70
C ALA A 31 6.73 23.18 -6.86
N PRO A 32 7.32 24.37 -7.03
CA PRO A 32 8.38 24.55 -8.00
C PRO A 32 9.63 23.77 -7.58
N PRO A 33 10.56 23.52 -8.52
CA PRO A 33 11.83 22.90 -8.20
C PRO A 33 12.52 23.65 -7.05
N THR A 34 13.11 22.93 -6.11
CA THR A 34 13.70 23.45 -4.86
C THR A 34 14.77 24.54 -5.06
N GLU A 35 15.24 24.74 -6.30
CA GLU A 35 16.25 25.74 -6.67
C GLU A 35 15.66 27.13 -7.01
N GLU A 36 14.34 27.25 -7.17
CA GLU A 36 13.70 28.53 -7.49
C GLU A 36 13.34 29.31 -6.22
N PRO A 37 13.71 30.60 -6.13
CA PRO A 37 13.31 31.45 -5.01
C PRO A 37 11.80 31.63 -5.01
N MET A 38 11.17 31.16 -3.93
CA MET A 38 9.73 31.30 -3.68
C MET A 38 9.44 32.67 -3.07
N ASP A 39 9.00 33.63 -3.90
CA ASP A 39 8.41 34.88 -3.44
C ASP A 39 6.90 34.69 -3.24
N GLY A 40 6.48 34.19 -2.07
CA GLY A 40 5.04 34.11 -1.74
C GLY A 40 4.69 33.32 -0.48
N ASP A 41 3.68 33.79 0.25
CA ASP A 41 3.09 33.15 1.44
C ASP A 41 2.04 32.08 1.08
N GLU A 42 2.13 31.43 -0.08
CA GLU A 42 1.18 30.40 -0.51
C GLU A 42 1.60 29.02 0.02
N PRO A 43 0.90 28.46 1.04
CA PRO A 43 1.36 27.25 1.71
C PRO A 43 1.39 26.02 0.79
N GLU A 44 0.55 26.01 -0.24
CA GLU A 44 0.36 24.91 -1.20
C GLU A 44 1.48 24.83 -2.23
N LEU A 45 2.18 25.94 -2.50
CA LEU A 45 3.31 26.01 -3.44
C LEU A 45 4.66 25.76 -2.77
N ARG A 46 4.70 25.60 -1.44
CA ARG A 46 5.96 25.32 -0.74
C ARG A 46 6.39 23.88 -0.97
N PRO A 47 7.67 23.64 -1.34
CA PRO A 47 8.24 22.30 -1.41
C PRO A 47 8.00 21.52 -0.12
N LEU A 48 7.85 20.20 -0.25
CA LEU A 48 7.74 19.33 0.92
C LEU A 48 9.00 19.45 1.79
N THR A 49 8.79 19.48 3.09
CA THR A 49 9.90 19.25 4.02
C THR A 49 10.43 17.81 3.88
N LYS A 50 11.65 17.57 4.38
CA LYS A 50 12.23 16.23 4.42
C LYS A 50 11.29 15.23 5.11
N GLU A 51 10.69 15.64 6.22
CA GLU A 51 9.77 14.82 7.00
C GLU A 51 8.50 14.49 6.22
N GLU A 52 7.93 15.46 5.49
CA GLU A 52 6.75 15.27 4.65
C GLU A 52 7.04 14.37 3.43
N ALA A 53 8.23 14.48 2.83
CA ALA A 53 8.65 13.60 1.74
C ALA A 53 8.80 12.15 2.22
N LEU A 54 9.38 11.94 3.41
CA LEU A 54 9.47 10.61 4.02
C LEU A 54 8.08 10.09 4.42
N GLU A 55 7.21 10.95 4.94
CA GLU A 55 5.81 10.61 5.25
C GLU A 55 5.06 10.16 3.98
N LEU A 56 5.22 10.88 2.85
CA LEU A 56 4.58 10.54 1.57
C LEU A 56 4.99 9.15 1.08
N LEU A 57 6.28 8.79 1.16
CA LEU A 57 6.77 7.46 0.82
C LEU A 57 6.17 6.38 1.73
N ALA A 58 6.18 6.63 3.04
CA ALA A 58 5.67 5.68 4.02
C ALA A 58 4.14 5.47 3.89
N LEU A 59 3.38 6.52 3.59
CA LEU A 59 1.94 6.42 3.32
C LEU A 59 1.64 5.58 2.08
N GLY A 60 2.44 5.71 1.01
CA GLY A 60 2.30 4.88 -0.19
C GLY A 60 2.44 3.38 0.13
N GLU A 61 3.45 3.02 0.92
CA GLU A 61 3.64 1.65 1.40
C GLU A 61 2.45 1.18 2.28
N VAL A 62 1.99 2.01 3.22
CA VAL A 62 0.83 1.69 4.07
C VAL A 62 -0.44 1.42 3.25
N ILE A 63 -0.70 2.23 2.22
CA ILE A 63 -1.83 2.05 1.32
C ILE A 63 -1.71 0.71 0.58
N MET A 64 -0.53 0.40 0.03
CA MET A 64 -0.28 -0.87 -0.66
C MET A 64 -0.49 -2.08 0.27
N ARG A 65 0.04 -2.03 1.50
CA ARG A 65 -0.14 -3.09 2.51
C ARG A 65 -1.60 -3.29 2.84
N LYS A 66 -2.30 -2.22 3.26
CA LYS A 66 -3.71 -2.28 3.67
C LYS A 66 -4.63 -2.70 2.52
N ALA A 67 -4.38 -2.25 1.29
CA ALA A 67 -5.13 -2.69 0.11
C ALA A 67 -4.85 -4.16 -0.26
N SER A 68 -3.71 -4.70 0.18
CA SER A 68 -3.35 -6.12 -0.01
C SER A 68 -3.84 -7.02 1.11
N TYR A 69 -4.32 -6.46 2.23
CA TYR A 69 -4.87 -7.24 3.33
C TYR A 69 -6.07 -8.08 2.87
N GLY A 70 -6.07 -9.35 3.25
CA GLY A 70 -7.12 -10.29 2.85
C GLY A 70 -7.13 -10.63 1.35
N ARG A 71 -6.11 -10.22 0.57
CA ARG A 71 -6.05 -10.51 -0.88
C ARG A 71 -6.32 -11.98 -1.20
N GLN A 72 -5.74 -12.90 -0.42
CA GLN A 72 -5.93 -14.34 -0.67
C GLN A 72 -7.36 -14.82 -0.35
N LEU A 73 -8.05 -14.20 0.61
CA LEU A 73 -9.48 -14.44 0.82
C LEU A 73 -10.31 -13.95 -0.36
N THR A 74 -9.97 -12.78 -0.92
CA THR A 74 -10.61 -12.26 -2.14
C THR A 74 -10.33 -13.15 -3.34
N VAL A 75 -9.11 -13.68 -3.50
CA VAL A 75 -8.76 -14.68 -4.54
C VAL A 75 -9.61 -15.94 -4.37
N ARG A 76 -9.77 -16.44 -3.15
CA ARG A 76 -10.66 -17.58 -2.85
C ARG A 76 -12.10 -17.29 -3.25
N THR A 77 -12.64 -16.13 -2.92
CA THR A 77 -13.99 -15.71 -3.34
C THR A 77 -14.09 -15.64 -4.87
N ALA A 78 -13.13 -15.02 -5.55
CA ALA A 78 -13.10 -14.95 -7.02
C ALA A 78 -13.08 -16.34 -7.66
N ARG A 79 -12.32 -17.28 -7.10
CA ARG A 79 -12.32 -18.69 -7.53
C ARG A 79 -13.67 -19.35 -7.31
N ALA A 80 -14.31 -19.13 -6.17
CA ALA A 80 -15.64 -19.67 -5.85
C ALA A 80 -16.73 -19.12 -6.78
N THR A 81 -16.58 -17.90 -7.28
CA THR A 81 -17.50 -17.29 -8.27
C THR A 81 -17.15 -17.64 -9.72
N GLY A 82 -16.19 -18.55 -9.95
CA GLY A 82 -15.86 -19.05 -11.29
C GLY A 82 -14.75 -18.31 -12.05
N ALA A 83 -14.08 -17.33 -11.45
CA ALA A 83 -12.98 -16.63 -12.12
C ALA A 83 -11.81 -17.59 -12.37
N SER A 84 -11.29 -17.62 -13.59
CA SER A 84 -10.11 -18.41 -13.95
C SER A 84 -8.82 -17.80 -13.38
N TRP A 85 -7.78 -18.62 -13.23
CA TRP A 85 -6.45 -18.14 -12.80
C TRP A 85 -5.83 -17.12 -13.77
N ALA A 86 -6.20 -17.16 -15.06
CA ALA A 86 -5.78 -16.16 -16.02
C ALA A 86 -6.44 -14.80 -15.74
N GLN A 87 -7.75 -14.78 -15.43
CA GLN A 87 -8.46 -13.55 -15.04
C GLN A 87 -7.91 -12.99 -13.73
N ILE A 88 -7.67 -13.84 -12.73
CA ILE A 88 -7.10 -13.42 -11.44
C ILE A 88 -5.69 -12.86 -11.62
N GLY A 89 -4.83 -13.55 -12.39
CA GLY A 89 -3.49 -13.06 -12.71
C GLY A 89 -3.54 -11.68 -13.38
N ALA A 90 -4.38 -11.52 -14.40
CA ALA A 90 -4.56 -10.23 -15.07
C ALA A 90 -5.03 -9.12 -14.12
N SER A 91 -6.02 -9.39 -13.26
CA SER A 91 -6.50 -8.41 -12.26
C SER A 91 -5.46 -8.02 -11.22
N LEU A 92 -4.50 -8.91 -10.94
CA LEU A 92 -3.39 -8.67 -10.00
C LEU A 92 -2.12 -8.17 -10.71
N ALA A 93 -2.17 -7.91 -12.02
CA ALA A 93 -1.00 -7.58 -12.84
C ALA A 93 0.15 -8.59 -12.71
N THR A 94 -0.17 -9.89 -12.67
CA THR A 94 0.79 -10.99 -12.56
C THR A 94 0.44 -12.11 -13.54
N SER A 95 1.32 -13.11 -13.65
CA SER A 95 1.05 -14.28 -14.51
C SER A 95 0.03 -15.21 -13.88
N LYS A 96 -0.68 -15.99 -14.71
CA LYS A 96 -1.56 -17.08 -14.26
C LYS A 96 -0.85 -18.00 -13.27
N GLN A 97 0.40 -18.37 -13.57
CA GLN A 97 1.20 -19.28 -12.77
C GLN A 97 1.54 -18.66 -11.41
N ALA A 98 2.03 -17.42 -11.38
CA ALA A 98 2.35 -16.73 -10.15
C ALA A 98 1.13 -16.53 -9.24
N ALA A 99 -0.04 -16.25 -9.82
CA ALA A 99 -1.30 -16.16 -9.06
C ALA A 99 -1.67 -17.49 -8.40
N TRP A 100 -1.55 -18.60 -9.14
CA TRP A 100 -1.82 -19.94 -8.61
C TRP A 100 -0.81 -20.33 -7.51
N GLU A 101 0.50 -20.18 -7.76
CA GLU A 101 1.56 -20.54 -6.80
C GLU A 101 1.43 -19.76 -5.49
N THR A 102 1.15 -18.46 -5.58
CA THR A 102 0.98 -17.62 -4.39
C THR A 102 -0.24 -18.06 -3.57
N HIS A 103 -1.34 -18.43 -4.24
CA HIS A 103 -2.53 -18.90 -3.55
C HIS A 103 -2.34 -20.29 -2.92
N THR A 104 -1.69 -21.22 -3.63
CA THR A 104 -1.40 -22.56 -3.11
C THR A 104 -0.51 -22.47 -1.88
N ARG A 105 0.57 -21.68 -1.92
CA ARG A 105 1.43 -21.46 -0.75
C ARG A 105 0.66 -20.90 0.44
N TRP A 106 -0.25 -19.95 0.18
CA TRP A 106 -1.11 -19.41 1.23
C TRP A 106 -2.04 -20.48 1.84
N LEU A 107 -2.60 -21.41 1.04
CA LEU A 107 -3.38 -22.53 1.56
C LEU A 107 -2.52 -23.45 2.44
N ASP A 108 -1.31 -23.78 1.99
CA ASP A 108 -0.37 -24.63 2.75
C ASP A 108 -0.01 -23.98 4.10
N GLU A 109 0.19 -22.66 4.13
CA GLU A 109 0.43 -21.88 5.36
C GLU A 109 -0.79 -21.88 6.31
N GLN A 110 -2.02 -21.94 5.79
CA GLN A 110 -3.22 -22.07 6.63
C GLN A 110 -3.36 -23.48 7.22
N ASP A 111 -3.04 -24.51 6.41
CA ASP A 111 -3.18 -25.92 6.81
C ASP A 111 -2.09 -26.36 7.80
N ALA A 112 -0.92 -25.72 7.77
CA ALA A 112 0.17 -25.98 8.72
C ALA A 112 -0.18 -25.64 10.18
N GLY A 113 -1.21 -24.83 10.43
CA GLY A 113 -1.68 -24.45 11.77
C GLY A 113 -0.62 -23.77 12.67
N PRO A 114 -0.98 -23.21 13.82
CA PRO A 114 -0.01 -22.71 14.79
C PRO A 114 0.70 -23.90 15.48
N THR A 115 1.72 -24.44 14.82
CA THR A 115 2.52 -25.54 15.37
C THR A 115 3.58 -24.99 16.34
N GLU A 116 3.41 -25.31 17.63
CA GLU A 116 4.43 -25.42 18.69
C GLU A 116 5.38 -24.21 18.93
N ALA A 117 4.87 -23.13 19.52
CA ALA A 117 5.67 -22.17 20.29
C ALA A 117 5.32 -22.21 21.79
N ALA A 118 5.20 -23.41 22.34
CA ALA A 118 5.07 -23.65 23.77
C ALA A 118 5.97 -24.83 24.17
N SER A 119 7.24 -24.54 24.40
CA SER A 119 8.14 -25.28 25.28
C SER A 119 9.31 -24.38 25.69
#